data_AF-B6WBE3-F1
#
_entry.id   AF-B6WBE3-F1
#
_cell.length_a   1.000
_cell.length_b   1.000
_cell.length_c   1.000
_cell.angle_alpha   90.00
_cell.angle_beta   90.00
_cell.angle_gamma   90.00
#
_symmetry.space_group_name_H-M   'P 1'
#
loop_
_entity.id
_entity.type
_entity.pdbx_description
1 polymer ?
#
loop_
_entity_poly.entity_id
_entity_poly.type
_entity_poly.pdbx_seq_one_letter_code
_entity_poly.pdbx_strand_id
1 'polypeptide(L)' 'MEEGYSFKDALEKAQELGFAEADPKDDIEGFDSMRKLRIAASILFRKEIKEEDIDLEGITKIKKTM' A
#
# COMPACT_ATOMS: atom_id res chain seq x y z
N MET A 1 2.21 -0.58 14.37
CA MET A 1 3.39 -1.42 14.08
C MET A 1 3.61 -2.34 15.28
N GLU A 2 3.36 -3.64 15.11
CA GLU A 2 3.32 -4.63 16.21
C GLU A 2 4.64 -4.76 16.95
N GLU A 3 5.78 -4.66 16.26
CA GLU A 3 7.11 -4.81 16.88
C GLU A 3 7.70 -3.48 17.41
N GLY A 4 6.90 -2.41 17.42
CA GLY A 4 7.30 -1.12 17.97
C GLY A 4 8.28 -0.30 17.11
N TYR A 5 8.61 -0.76 15.90
CA TYR A 5 9.38 -0.02 14.89
C TYR A 5 8.70 1.27 14.46
N SER A 6 9.50 2.24 13.99
CA SER A 6 8.99 3.34 13.18
C SER A 6 8.72 2.85 11.74
N PHE A 7 7.94 3.61 10.97
CA PHE A 7 7.63 3.24 9.58
C PHE A 7 8.92 3.09 8.76
N LYS A 8 9.86 4.01 8.97
CA LYS A 8 11.16 4.00 8.30
C LYS A 8 11.96 2.75 8.65
N ASP A 9 12.06 2.41 9.94
CA ASP A 9 12.84 1.24 10.37
C ASP A 9 12.23 -0.06 9.84
N ALA A 10 10.89 -0.15 9.85
CA ALA A 10 10.18 -1.30 9.30
C ALA A 10 10.40 -1.44 7.78
N LEU A 11 10.38 -0.33 7.04
CA LEU A 11 10.61 -0.32 5.59
C LEU A 11 12.05 -0.72 5.25
N GLU A 12 13.03 -0.14 5.94
CA GLU A 12 14.45 -0.49 5.76
C GLU A 12 14.67 -1.98 6.05
N LYS A 13 14.04 -2.50 7.12
CA LYS A 13 14.13 -3.93 7.42
C LYS A 13 13.49 -4.80 6.36
N ALA A 14 12.34 -4.39 5.81
CA ALA A 14 11.69 -5.09 4.72
C ALA A 14 12.58 -5.14 3.46
N GLN A 15 13.31 -4.07 3.16
CA GLN A 15 14.26 -4.03 2.04
C GLN A 15 15.46 -4.95 2.27
N GLU A 16 16.08 -4.92 3.46
CA GLU A 16 17.19 -5.82 3.81
C GLU A 16 16.84 -7.30 3.67
N LEU A 17 15.60 -7.65 4.03
CA LEU A 17 15.09 -9.02 3.96
C LEU A 17 14.59 -9.41 2.56
N GLY A 18 14.57 -8.47 1.61
CA GLY A 18 14.10 -8.70 0.24
C GLY A 18 12.57 -8.79 0.11
N PHE A 19 11.81 -8.31 1.10
CA PHE A 19 10.35 -8.21 1.03
C PHE A 19 9.87 -6.96 0.29
N ALA A 20 10.65 -5.88 0.34
CA ALA A 20 10.35 -4.64 -0.38
C ALA A 20 11.48 -4.32 -1.37
N GLU A 21 11.10 -3.79 -2.53
CA GLU A 21 12.06 -3.38 -3.55
C GLU A 21 12.79 -2.08 -3.17
N ALA A 22 13.83 -1.73 -3.94
CA ALA A 22 14.57 -0.48 -3.75
C ALA A 22 13.67 0.76 -3.95
N ASP A 23 12.71 0.69 -4.88
CA ASP A 23 11.62 1.65 -5.04
C ASP A 23 10.29 0.99 -4.62
N PRO A 24 9.87 1.12 -3.34
CA PRO A 24 8.68 0.46 -2.82
C PRO A 24 7.40 1.30 -3.03
N LYS A 25 7.43 2.32 -3.91
CA LYS A 25 6.35 3.31 -4.05
C LYS A 25 4.97 2.70 -4.31
N ASP A 26 4.88 1.71 -5.19
CA ASP A 26 3.60 1.10 -5.55
C ASP A 26 2.93 0.39 -4.36
N ASP A 27 3.74 -0.12 -3.42
CA ASP A 27 3.26 -0.74 -2.19
C ASP A 27 2.91 0.31 -1.13
N ILE A 28 3.83 1.22 -0.83
CA ILE A 28 3.69 2.14 0.32
C ILE A 28 2.72 3.30 0.06
N GLU A 29 2.53 3.68 -1.20
CA GLU A 29 1.51 4.65 -1.62
C GLU A 29 0.19 3.97 -2.05
N GLY A 30 0.15 2.64 -2.07
CA GLY A 30 -1.08 1.84 -2.23
C GLY A 30 -1.54 1.58 -3.67
N PHE A 31 -0.74 1.91 -4.69
CA PHE A 31 -1.11 1.73 -6.11
C PHE A 31 -1.38 0.27 -6.47
N ASP A 32 -0.59 -0.68 -5.96
CA ASP A 32 -0.82 -2.11 -6.19
C ASP A 32 -2.17 -2.55 -5.62
N SER A 33 -2.47 -2.14 -4.38
CA SER A 33 -3.74 -2.43 -3.71
C SER A 33 -4.93 -1.81 -4.44
N MET A 34 -4.80 -0.55 -4.90
CA MET A 34 -5.84 0.13 -5.68
C MET A 34 -6.13 -0.58 -7.00
N ARG A 35 -5.10 -1.00 -7.76
CA ARG A 35 -5.30 -1.71 -9.02
C ARG A 35 -5.99 -3.06 -8.82
N LYS A 36 -5.62 -3.79 -7.76
CA LYS A 36 -6.31 -5.03 -7.36
C LYS A 36 -7.77 -4.77 -7.00
N LEU A 37 -8.05 -3.74 -6.20
CA LEU A 37 -9.41 -3.33 -5.84
C LEU A 37 -10.23 -2.96 -7.07
N ARG A 38 -9.67 -2.17 -7.99
CA ARG A 38 -10.32 -1.74 -9.24
C ARG A 38 -10.77 -2.93 -10.08
N ILE A 39 -9.88 -3.91 -10.28
CA ILE A 39 -10.20 -5.14 -11.03
C ILE A 39 -11.31 -5.93 -10.32
N ALA A 40 -11.17 -6.15 -9.01
CA ALA A 40 -12.16 -6.89 -8.22
C ALA A 40 -13.53 -6.20 -8.25
N ALA A 41 -13.59 -4.90 -8.01
CA ALA A 41 -14.82 -4.10 -8.04
C ALA A 41 -15.46 -4.11 -9.42
N SER A 42 -14.67 -3.96 -10.49
CA SER A 42 -15.20 -3.98 -11.87
C SER A 42 -15.91 -5.31 -12.19
N ILE A 43 -15.34 -6.43 -11.73
CA ILE A 43 -15.93 -7.76 -11.88
C ILE A 43 -17.21 -7.89 -11.04
N LEU A 44 -17.16 -7.52 -9.76
CA LEU A 44 -18.28 -7.67 -8.82
C LEU A 44 -19.50 -6.83 -9.21
N PHE A 45 -19.27 -5.58 -9.62
CA PHE A 45 -20.35 -4.65 -9.96
C PHE A 45 -20.72 -4.65 -11.44
N ARG A 46 -20.01 -5.44 -12.28
CA ARG A 46 -20.20 -5.50 -13.74
C ARG A 46 -20.22 -4.10 -14.38
N LYS A 47 -19.33 -3.23 -13.91
CA LYS A 47 -19.18 -1.84 -14.36
C LYS A 47 -17.69 -1.53 -14.48
N GLU A 48 -17.33 -0.69 -15.43
CA GLU A 48 -15.99 -0.11 -15.46
C GLU A 48 -15.80 0.80 -14.24
N ILE A 49 -14.76 0.51 -13.45
CA ILE A 49 -14.26 1.37 -12.37
C ILE A 49 -12.90 1.93 -12.81
N LYS A 50 -12.74 3.25 -12.75
CA LYS A 50 -11.49 3.94 -13.08
C LYS A 50 -10.65 4.15 -11.83
N GLU A 51 -9.37 4.47 -12.02
CA GLU A 51 -8.47 4.74 -10.87
C GLU A 51 -8.93 6.02 -10.15
N GLU A 52 -9.41 7.01 -10.90
CA GLU A 52 -9.96 8.26 -10.36
C GLU A 52 -11.24 8.07 -9.51
N ASP A 53 -11.89 6.91 -9.58
CA ASP A 53 -13.07 6.59 -8.77
C ASP A 53 -12.70 6.07 -7.36
N ILE A 54 -11.41 5.87 -7.08
CA ILE A 54 -10.92 5.24 -5.85
C ILE A 54 -10.04 6.23 -5.08
N ASP A 55 -10.45 6.56 -3.86
CA ASP A 55 -9.61 7.32 -2.93
C ASP A 55 -8.37 6.50 -2.56
N LEU A 56 -7.19 7.12 -2.71
CA LEU A 56 -5.90 6.48 -2.48
C LEU A 56 -5.19 7.13 -1.30
N GLU A 57 -4.96 6.35 -0.24
CA GLU A 57 -4.11 6.73 0.88
C GLU A 57 -3.10 5.62 1.17
N GLY A 58 -1.83 5.95 1.07
CA GLY A 58 -0.72 5.06 1.42
C GLY A 58 -0.50 4.94 2.93
N ILE A 59 0.47 4.12 3.29
CA ILE A 59 0.84 3.84 4.69
C ILE A 59 1.96 4.76 5.22
N THR A 60 2.51 5.65 4.39
CA THR A 60 3.66 6.51 4.73
C THR A 60 3.40 7.50 5.87
N LYS A 61 2.13 7.82 6.15
CA LYS A 61 1.73 8.71 7.25
C LYS A 61 1.44 7.97 8.56
N ILE A 62 1.47 6.63 8.56
CA ILE A 62 1.17 5.84 9.75
C ILE A 62 2.26 6.08 10.79
N LYS A 63 1.83 6.56 11.95
CA LYS A 63 2.70 6.76 13.12
C LYS A 63 2.40 5.68 14.16
N LYS A 64 3.42 5.35 14.94
CA LYS A 64 3.23 4.61 16.17
C LYS A 64 2.39 5.47 17.12
N THR A 65 1.21 4.98 17.50
CA THR A 65 0.47 5.53 18.64
C THR A 65 1.20 5.08 19.91
N MET A 66 1.48 6.03 20.81
CA MET A 66 2.13 5.77 22.09
C MET A 66 1.31 4.83 22.97
#